data_AF-A0A959KF72-F1
#
_entry.id   AF-A0A959KF72-F1
#
_cell.length_a   1.000
_cell.length_b   1.000
_cell.length_c   1.000
_cell.angle_alpha   90.00
_cell.angle_beta   90.00
_cell.angle_gamma   90.00
#
_symmetry.space_group_name_H-M   'P 1'
#
loop_
_entity.id
_entity.type
_entity.pdbx_description
1 polymer ?
#
loop_
_entity_poly.entity_id
_entity_poly.type
_entity_poly.pdbx_seq_one_letter_code
_entity_poly.pdbx_strand_id
1 'polypeptide(L)' 'MFTIFSDQHFMEQALREARLAYEEGEIPVGAVVVSQNQIIARTRNQTERLQDVTAHAEILAITAA' A
#
# COMPACT_ATOMS: atom_id res chain seq x y z
N MET A 1 22.90 7.10 1.76
CA MET A 1 22.58 6.30 2.97
C MET A 1 21.14 6.63 3.32
N PHE A 2 20.18 5.75 3.01
CA PHE A 2 18.77 6.02 3.32
C PHE A 2 18.54 5.71 4.78
N THR A 3 18.00 6.68 5.53
CA THR A 3 17.55 6.43 6.90
C THR A 3 16.35 5.48 6.84
N ILE A 4 16.38 4.43 7.68
CA ILE A 4 15.38 3.34 7.70
C ILE A 4 13.94 3.86 7.94
N PHE A 5 13.80 5.09 8.41
CA PHE A 5 12.50 5.72 8.68
C PHE A 5 12.25 6.99 7.85
N SER A 6 12.92 7.14 6.70
CA SER A 6 12.61 8.22 5.76
C SER A 6 11.32 7.95 4.99
N ASP A 7 10.69 9.02 4.50
CA ASP A 7 9.56 8.94 3.58
C ASP A 7 9.90 8.08 2.35
N GLN A 8 11.14 8.15 1.87
CA GLN A 8 11.61 7.32 0.77
C GLN A 8 11.60 5.82 1.11
N HIS A 9 12.05 5.43 2.31
CA HIS A 9 11.99 4.04 2.76
C HIS A 9 10.54 3.53 2.78
N PHE A 10 9.61 4.32 3.31
CA PHE A 10 8.20 3.94 3.36
C PHE A 10 7.56 3.91 1.97
N MET A 11 7.92 4.85 1.09
CA MET A 11 7.47 4.85 -0.30
C MET A 11 7.95 3.61 -1.07
N GLU A 12 9.17 3.13 -0.84
CA GLU A 12 9.65 1.87 -1.42
C GLU A 12 8.83 0.64 -0.98
N GLN A 13 8.16 0.70 0.17
CA GLN A 13 7.24 -0.35 0.62
C GLN A 13 5.88 -0.23 -0.09
N ALA A 14 5.35 0.99 -0.24
CA ALA A 14 4.15 1.23 -1.02
C ALA A 14 4.34 0.81 -2.49
N LEU A 15 5.49 1.09 -3.09
CA LEU A 15 5.82 0.66 -4.46
C LEU A 15 5.94 -0.86 -4.62
N ARG A 16 6.33 -1.58 -3.56
CA ARG A 16 6.28 -3.06 -3.56
C ARG A 16 4.84 -3.56 -3.64
N GLU A 17 3.95 -3.00 -2.83
CA GLU A 17 2.53 -3.33 -2.88
C GLU A 17 1.90 -2.97 -4.25
N ALA A 18 2.27 -1.83 -4.83
CA ALA A 18 1.83 -1.44 -6.17
C ALA A 18 2.27 -2.45 -7.25
N ARG A 19 3.48 -3.01 -7.14
CA ARG A 19 3.96 -4.08 -8.03
C ARG A 19 3.15 -5.36 -7.86
N LEU A 20 2.80 -5.75 -6.63
CA LEU A 20 1.94 -6.90 -6.39
C LEU A 20 0.55 -6.70 -7.00
N ALA A 21 -0.02 -5.48 -6.92
CA ALA A 21 -1.29 -5.18 -7.57
C ALA A 21 -1.18 -5.36 -9.09
N TYR A 22 -0.10 -4.86 -9.70
CA TYR A 22 0.15 -5.09 -11.12
C TYR A 22 0.20 -6.58 -11.47
N GLU A 23 0.91 -7.39 -10.68
CA GLU A 23 1.01 -8.84 -10.87
C GLU A 23 -0.35 -9.56 -10.71
N GLU A 24 -1.24 -8.99 -9.89
CA GLU A 24 -2.61 -9.47 -9.68
C GLU A 24 -3.61 -8.98 -10.74
N GLY A 25 -3.18 -8.16 -11.69
CA GLY A 25 -4.04 -7.58 -12.72
C GLY A 25 -4.88 -6.39 -12.25
N GLU A 26 -4.53 -5.81 -11.11
CA GLU A 26 -5.15 -4.62 -10.53
C GLU A 26 -4.48 -3.33 -11.03
N ILE A 27 -5.13 -2.18 -10.77
CA ILE A 27 -4.50 -0.87 -10.96
C ILE A 27 -3.28 -0.78 -10.01
N PRO A 28 -2.07 -0.47 -10.52
CA PRO A 28 -0.82 -0.61 -9.76
C PRO A 28 -0.62 0.53 -8.75
N VAL A 29 -1.39 0.49 -7.66
CA VAL A 29 -1.35 1.45 -6.56
C VAL A 29 -1.18 0.68 -5.26
N GLY A 30 -0.25 1.14 -4.43
CA GLY A 30 0.03 0.62 -3.10
C GLY A 30 0.05 1.73 -2.06
N ALA A 31 -0.30 1.39 -0.83
CA ALA A 31 -0.37 2.33 0.29
C ALA A 31 0.20 1.69 1.56
N VAL A 32 0.80 2.52 2.41
CA VAL A 32 1.28 2.13 3.73
C VAL A 32 0.85 3.17 4.76
N VAL A 33 0.45 2.72 5.96
CA VAL A 33 0.21 3.61 7.11
C VAL A 33 1.36 3.43 8.09
N VAL A 34 1.96 4.54 8.50
CA VAL A 34 3.09 4.58 9.43
C VAL A 34 2.66 5.30 10.69
N SER A 35 2.92 4.70 11.85
CA SER A 35 2.75 5.31 13.17
C SER A 35 3.97 4.99 14.01
N GLN A 36 4.53 5.98 14.69
CA GLN A 36 5.73 5.81 15.55
C GLN A 36 6.89 5.10 14.83
N ASN A 37 7.16 5.50 13.59
CA ASN A 37 8.19 4.92 12.70
C ASN A 37 7.99 3.42 12.36
N GLN A 38 6.82 2.86 12.64
CA GLN A 38 6.43 1.50 12.31
C GLN A 38 5.32 1.50 11.26
N ILE A 39 5.44 0.63 10.26
CA ILE A 39 4.35 0.38 9.31
C ILE A 39 3.30 -0.49 10.01
N ILE A 40 2.09 0.04 10.17
CA ILE A 40 0.95 -0.66 10.79
C ILE A 40 -0.01 -1.24 9.76
N ALA A 41 0.00 -0.73 8.53
CA ALA A 41 -0.75 -1.30 7.41
C ALA A 41 0.05 -1.26 6.11
N ARG A 42 -0.10 -2.30 5.28
CA ARG A 42 0.39 -2.37 3.89
C ARG A 42 -0.73 -2.92 3.03
N THR A 43 -1.09 -2.19 1.99
CA THR A 43 -2.22 -2.52 1.13
C THR A 43 -1.93 -2.12 -0.31
N ARG A 44 -2.73 -2.67 -1.21
CA ARG A 44 -2.72 -2.40 -2.64
C ARG A 44 -4.14 -2.35 -3.16
N ASN A 45 -4.34 -1.83 -4.36
CA ASN A 45 -5.65 -1.82 -5.00
C ASN A 45 -6.18 -3.24 -5.14
N GLN A 46 -7.46 -3.45 -4.80
CA GLN A 46 -8.13 -4.75 -4.89
C GLN A 46 -9.55 -4.61 -5.47
N THR A 47 -9.77 -3.62 -6.34
CA THR A 47 -11.11 -3.31 -6.87
C THR A 47 -11.67 -4.45 -7.71
N GLU A 48 -10.83 -5.08 -8.53
CA GLU A 48 -11.24 -6.22 -9.38
C GLU A 48 -11.42 -7.49 -8.53
N ARG A 49 -10.47 -7.76 -7.62
CA ARG A 49 -10.45 -8.94 -6.75
C ARG A 49 -11.64 -8.99 -5.80
N LEU A 50 -12.02 -7.84 -5.23
CA LEU A 50 -13.12 -7.73 -4.28
C LEU A 50 -14.44 -7.33 -4.95
N GLN A 51 -14.42 -7.03 -6.26
CA GLN A 51 -15.57 -6.51 -7.00
C GLN A 51 -16.20 -5.27 -6.32
N ASP A 52 -15.34 -4.43 -5.74
CA ASP A 52 -15.72 -3.26 -4.97
C ASP A 52 -14.91 -2.07 -5.46
N VAL A 53 -15.57 -1.11 -6.11
CA VAL A 53 -14.94 0.10 -6.64
C VAL A 53 -14.32 0.98 -5.56
N THR A 54 -14.63 0.75 -4.27
CA THR A 54 -14.06 1.49 -3.14
C THR A 54 -12.83 0.81 -2.55
N ALA A 55 -12.47 -0.41 -2.99
CA ALA A 55 -11.33 -1.18 -2.51
C ALA A 55 -9.98 -0.66 -3.04
N HIS A 56 -9.81 0.65 -2.98
CA HIS A 56 -8.58 1.36 -3.26
C HIS A 56 -7.54 1.08 -2.16
N ALA A 57 -6.27 1.16 -2.52
CA ALA A 57 -5.17 0.92 -1.58
C ALA A 57 -5.31 1.79 -0.32
N GLU A 58 -5.66 3.08 -0.44
CA GLU A 58 -5.76 4.00 0.69
C GLU A 58 -6.92 3.65 1.64
N ILE A 59 -8.07 3.28 1.09
CA ILE A 59 -9.27 2.90 1.86
C ILE A 59 -9.00 1.61 2.65
N LEU A 60 -8.38 0.64 2.01
CA LEU A 60 -7.94 -0.60 2.66
C LEU A 60 -6.89 -0.30 3.74
N ALA A 61 -5.97 0.62 3.49
CA ALA A 61 -4.91 0.98 4.44
C ALA A 61 -5.49 1.61 5.72
N ILE A 62 -6.44 2.53 5.57
CA ILE A 62 -7.14 3.17 6.70
C ILE A 62 -7.93 2.14 7.51
N THR A 63 -8.59 1.20 6.83
CA THR A 63 -9.40 0.17 7.49
C THR A 63 -8.54 -0.84 8.27
N ALA A 64 -7.32 -1.12 7.81
CA ALA A 64 -6.42 -2.10 8.40
C ALA A 64 -5.48 -1.54 9.49
N ALA A 65 -5.40 -0.21 9.63
CA ALA A 65 -4.48 0.49 10.52
C ALA A 65 -4.95 0.56 11.98
#